data_AF-A0A402DLX0-F1
#
_entry.id   AF-A0A402DLX0-F1
#
_cell.length_a   1.000
_cell.length_b   1.000
_cell.length_c   1.000
_cell.angle_alpha   90.00
_cell.angle_beta   90.00
_cell.angle_gamma   90.00
#
_symmetry.space_group_name_H-M   'P 1'
#
loop_
_entity.id
_entity.type
_entity.pdbx_description
1 polymer ?
#
loop_
_entity_poly.entity_id
_entity_poly.type
_entity_poly.pdbx_seq_one_letter_code
_entity_poly.pdbx_strand_id
1 'polypeptide(L)'
;MNRDDSRGDLFYPPRQMTQPTALPVPIVWSAHAPEDQELLLEELDLWIGWLVERFQLDRRVVPACWHDHTELIEELSALHLAWQGAYATTANADAPLRWLEQFAAARTRLSDCVARSGCRPAEHRTRG
;
A
#
# COMPACT_ATOMS: atom_id res chain seq x y z
N MET A 1 0.16 -23.55 38.54
CA MET A 1 1.03 -23.80 37.37
C MET A 1 0.72 -22.72 36.34
N ASN A 2 1.43 -21.58 36.38
CA ASN A 2 1.33 -20.55 35.34
C ASN A 2 2.35 -20.91 34.25
N ARG A 3 1.89 -21.17 33.04
CA ARG A 3 2.73 -21.15 31.84
C ARG A 3 2.15 -20.12 30.88
N ASP A 4 2.84 -18.99 30.89
CA ASP A 4 2.88 -17.91 29.91
C ASP A 4 2.71 -18.44 28.46
N ASP A 5 1.50 -18.29 27.93
CA ASP A 5 1.11 -18.55 26.54
C ASP A 5 1.15 -17.22 25.76
N SER A 6 2.35 -16.64 25.62
CA SER A 6 2.50 -15.31 25.02
C SER A 6 3.70 -15.16 24.08
N ARG A 7 4.26 -16.28 23.61
CA ARG A 7 5.11 -16.26 22.40
C ARG A 7 4.32 -16.86 21.25
N GLY A 8 3.63 -15.98 20.51
CA GLY A 8 3.08 -16.33 19.21
C GLY A 8 4.13 -17.08 18.39
N ASP A 9 3.74 -18.23 17.86
CA ASP A 9 4.62 -19.16 17.16
C ASP A 9 5.25 -18.47 15.94
N LEU A 10 6.50 -18.01 16.07
CA LEU A 10 7.22 -17.21 15.07
C LEU A 10 7.37 -17.93 13.72
N PHE A 11 7.09 -19.23 13.67
CA PHE A 11 7.09 -20.01 12.44
C PHE A 11 5.99 -19.57 11.47
N TYR A 12 4.84 -19.14 11.99
CA TYR A 12 3.73 -18.65 11.17
C TYR A 12 3.61 -17.13 11.35
N PRO A 13 3.81 -16.34 10.28
CA PRO A 13 3.63 -14.90 10.39
C PRO A 13 2.16 -14.60 10.78
N PRO A 14 1.92 -13.57 11.61
CA PRO A 14 0.56 -13.16 11.95
C PRO A 14 -0.21 -12.80 10.69
N ARG A 15 -1.52 -13.08 10.67
CA ARG A 15 -2.38 -12.65 9.56
C ARG A 15 -2.50 -11.13 9.59
N GLN A 16 -1.82 -10.48 8.66
CA GLN A 16 -1.86 -9.03 8.49
C GLN A 16 -2.91 -8.59 7.47
N MET A 17 -3.30 -9.48 6.54
CA MET A 17 -4.20 -9.16 5.44
C MET A 17 -5.19 -10.28 5.15
N THR A 18 -6.36 -9.91 4.65
CA THR A 18 -7.34 -10.84 4.11
C THR A 18 -7.06 -11.08 2.63
N GLN A 19 -7.17 -12.33 2.18
CA GLN A 19 -7.03 -12.65 0.77
C GLN A 19 -8.20 -12.05 -0.03
N PRO A 20 -7.95 -11.31 -1.12
CA PRO A 20 -9.01 -10.83 -1.99
C PRO A 20 -9.80 -12.00 -2.60
N THR A 21 -11.11 -11.86 -2.72
CA THR A 21 -12.00 -12.89 -3.28
C THR A 21 -12.61 -12.49 -4.62
N ALA A 22 -12.51 -11.22 -5.00
CA ALA A 22 -13.07 -10.67 -6.22
C ALA A 22 -12.04 -9.84 -6.97
N LEU A 23 -12.32 -9.59 -8.25
CA LEU A 23 -11.53 -8.64 -9.03
C LEU A 23 -11.81 -7.21 -8.54
N PRO A 24 -10.76 -6.39 -8.38
CA PRO A 24 -10.90 -5.04 -7.88
C PRO A 24 -11.50 -4.11 -8.96
N VAL A 25 -12.18 -3.05 -8.51
CA VAL A 25 -12.79 -2.04 -9.39
C VAL A 25 -11.80 -0.89 -9.58
N PRO A 26 -11.50 -0.46 -10.82
CA PRO A 26 -10.67 0.71 -11.05
C PRO A 26 -11.20 1.96 -10.33
N ILE A 27 -10.32 2.66 -9.63
CA ILE A 27 -10.66 3.90 -8.92
C ILE A 27 -10.45 5.08 -9.86
N VAL A 28 -11.44 5.97 -9.93
CA VAL A 28 -11.32 7.27 -10.60
C VAL A 28 -11.53 8.33 -9.53
N TRP A 29 -10.46 8.80 -8.90
CA TRP A 29 -10.52 9.66 -7.70
C TRP A 29 -11.46 10.86 -7.87
N SER A 30 -11.40 11.54 -9.01
CA SER A 30 -12.25 12.70 -9.33
C SER A 30 -13.75 12.40 -9.49
N ALA A 31 -14.14 11.12 -9.57
CA ALA A 31 -15.53 10.70 -9.68
C ALA A 31 -16.20 10.42 -8.32
N HIS A 32 -15.43 10.37 -7.23
CA HIS A 32 -15.91 10.08 -5.89
C HIS A 32 -16.26 11.35 -5.10
N ALA A 33 -17.27 11.27 -4.24
CA ALA A 33 -17.55 12.31 -3.26
C ALA A 33 -16.42 12.37 -2.22
N PRO A 34 -16.20 13.51 -1.53
CA PRO A 34 -15.12 13.64 -0.55
C PRO A 34 -15.16 12.55 0.54
N GLU A 35 -16.36 12.17 1.00
CA GLU A 35 -16.51 11.14 2.04
C GLU A 35 -16.09 9.75 1.52
N ASP A 36 -16.39 9.45 0.25
CA ASP A 36 -15.94 8.21 -0.39
C ASP A 36 -14.41 8.21 -0.60
N GLN A 37 -13.83 9.36 -0.92
CA GLN A 37 -12.39 9.51 -1.08
C GLN A 37 -11.66 9.27 0.25
N GLU A 38 -12.19 9.77 1.37
CA GLU A 38 -11.62 9.54 2.70
C GLU A 38 -11.59 8.03 3.04
N LEU A 39 -12.68 7.31 2.78
CA LEU A 39 -12.75 5.87 3.00
C LEU A 39 -11.75 5.10 2.13
N LEU A 40 -11.62 5.48 0.86
CA LEU A 40 -10.64 4.87 -0.05
C LEU A 40 -9.19 5.15 0.40
N LEU A 41 -8.92 6.34 0.92
CA LEU A 41 -7.61 6.70 1.46
C LEU A 41 -7.27 5.92 2.73
N GLU A 42 -8.24 5.69 3.63
CA GLU A 42 -8.05 4.85 4.82
C GLU A 42 -7.73 3.39 4.47
N GLU A 43 -8.46 2.80 3.52
CA GLU A 43 -8.16 1.45 3.02
C GLU A 43 -6.76 1.39 2.41
N LEU A 44 -6.41 2.40 1.62
CA LEU A 44 -5.10 2.49 0.98
C LEU A 44 -3.97 2.68 2.00
N ASP A 45 -4.17 3.47 3.06
CA ASP A 45 -3.16 3.68 4.11
C ASP A 45 -2.84 2.38 4.87
N LEU A 46 -3.86 1.59 5.21
CA LEU A 46 -3.67 0.28 5.82
C LEU A 46 -2.84 -0.66 4.93
N TRP A 47 -3.15 -0.69 3.63
CA TRP A 47 -2.42 -1.48 2.67
C TRP A 47 -0.98 -0.99 2.46
N ILE A 48 -0.76 0.32 2.40
CA ILE A 48 0.56 0.94 2.31
C ILE A 48 1.40 0.60 3.55
N GLY A 49 0.82 0.65 4.75
CA GLY A 49 1.49 0.27 5.99
C GLY A 49 2.05 -1.15 5.90
N TRP A 50 1.22 -2.10 5.45
CA TRP A 50 1.68 -3.46 5.17
C TRP A 50 2.77 -3.50 4.09
N LEU A 51 2.63 -2.76 2.99
CA LEU A 51 3.59 -2.75 1.89
C LEU A 51 4.98 -2.27 2.35
N VAL A 52 5.00 -1.17 3.12
CA VAL A 52 6.22 -0.58 3.69
C VAL A 52 6.90 -1.55 4.64
N GLU A 53 6.15 -2.18 5.55
CA GLU A 53 6.70 -3.17 6.48
C GLU A 53 7.19 -4.43 5.75
N ARG A 54 6.39 -4.96 4.81
CA ARG A 54 6.68 -6.23 4.12
C ARG A 54 7.91 -6.15 3.23
N PHE A 55 8.09 -5.01 2.55
CA PHE A 55 9.17 -4.78 1.58
C PHE A 55 10.25 -3.83 2.09
N GLN A 56 10.18 -3.41 3.35
CA GLN A 56 11.15 -2.54 4.02
C GLN A 56 11.41 -1.26 3.21
N LEU A 57 10.34 -0.62 2.75
CA LEU A 57 10.43 0.59 1.94
C LEU A 57 10.85 1.79 2.80
N ASP A 58 11.73 2.62 2.27
CA ASP A 58 12.14 3.86 2.93
C ASP A 58 11.30 5.06 2.48
N ARG A 59 11.51 6.19 3.15
CA ARG A 59 10.79 7.45 2.89
C ARG A 59 11.08 8.06 1.51
N ARG A 60 12.09 7.56 0.79
CA ARG A 60 12.37 8.01 -0.58
C ARG A 60 11.43 7.34 -1.57
N VAL A 61 10.89 6.17 -1.23
CA VAL A 61 9.89 5.47 -2.05
C VAL A 61 8.48 5.87 -1.63
N VAL A 62 8.18 5.80 -0.33
CA VAL A 62 6.86 6.15 0.22
C VAL A 62 7.06 7.09 1.41
N PRO A 63 6.88 8.42 1.24
CA PRO A 63 7.04 9.38 2.32
C PRO A 63 5.81 9.39 3.23
N ALA A 64 5.95 9.90 4.46
CA ALA A 64 4.81 10.06 5.37
C ALA A 64 3.74 11.04 4.83
N CYS A 65 4.15 11.99 3.98
CA CYS A 65 3.29 12.96 3.29
C CYS A 65 2.62 12.40 2.03
N TRP A 66 2.60 11.08 1.80
CA TRP A 66 2.16 10.52 0.50
C TRP A 66 0.74 10.96 0.08
N HIS A 67 -0.17 11.13 1.04
CA HIS A 67 -1.55 11.56 0.83
C HIS A 67 -1.68 13.04 0.44
N ASP A 68 -0.63 13.84 0.59
CA ASP A 68 -0.59 15.23 0.12
C ASP A 68 -0.21 15.32 -1.38
N HIS A 69 0.11 14.19 -2.02
CA HIS A 69 0.62 14.15 -3.39
C HIS A 69 -0.27 13.31 -4.31
N THR A 70 -1.05 13.98 -5.16
CA THR A 70 -1.97 13.31 -6.10
C THR A 70 -1.28 12.27 -6.99
N GLU A 71 -0.07 12.55 -7.50
CA GLU A 71 0.69 11.58 -8.30
C GLU A 71 1.02 10.29 -7.52
N LEU A 72 1.29 10.41 -6.20
CA LEU A 72 1.53 9.23 -5.36
C LEU A 72 0.23 8.49 -5.07
N ILE A 73 -0.87 9.20 -4.80
CA ILE A 73 -2.19 8.59 -4.58
C ILE A 73 -2.58 7.74 -5.80
N GLU A 74 -2.44 8.28 -7.02
CA GLU A 74 -2.77 7.58 -8.27
C GLU A 74 -1.93 6.31 -8.45
N GLU A 75 -0.61 6.42 -8.34
CA GLU A 75 0.31 5.29 -8.54
C GLU A 75 0.14 4.22 -7.46
N LEU A 76 -0.02 4.60 -6.19
CA LEU A 76 -0.23 3.67 -5.07
C LEU A 76 -1.60 2.97 -5.16
N SER A 77 -2.64 3.70 -5.57
CA SER A 77 -3.97 3.12 -5.80
C SER A 77 -3.93 2.08 -6.92
N ALA A 78 -3.30 2.39 -8.06
CA ALA A 78 -3.13 1.44 -9.16
C ALA A 78 -2.34 0.20 -8.73
N LEU A 79 -1.29 0.38 -7.94
CA LEU A 79 -0.49 -0.72 -7.41
C LEU A 79 -1.29 -1.60 -6.42
N HIS A 80 -2.13 -0.98 -5.57
CA HIS A 80 -3.03 -1.69 -4.65
C HIS A 80 -4.04 -2.54 -5.42
N LEU A 81 -4.71 -1.97 -6.43
CA LEU A 81 -5.64 -2.71 -7.30
C LEU A 81 -4.91 -3.87 -8.01
N ALA A 82 -3.71 -3.64 -8.54
CA ALA A 82 -2.93 -4.71 -9.15
C ALA A 82 -2.57 -5.83 -8.14
N TRP A 83 -2.30 -5.48 -6.88
CA TRP A 83 -2.06 -6.44 -5.81
C TRP A 83 -3.33 -7.25 -5.52
N GLN A 84 -4.47 -6.58 -5.37
CA GLN A 84 -5.75 -7.24 -5.10
C GLN A 84 -6.08 -8.26 -6.20
N GLY A 85 -5.91 -7.88 -7.47
CA GLY A 85 -6.12 -8.77 -8.61
C GLY A 85 -5.13 -9.94 -8.67
N ALA A 86 -3.86 -9.71 -8.33
CA ALA A 86 -2.82 -10.73 -8.37
C ALA A 86 -2.94 -11.78 -7.26
N TYR A 87 -3.49 -11.40 -6.11
CA TYR A 87 -3.65 -12.26 -4.94
C TYR A 87 -5.10 -12.75 -4.73
N ALA A 88 -6.01 -12.43 -5.66
CA ALA A 88 -7.37 -12.92 -5.62
C ALA A 88 -7.44 -14.44 -5.67
N THR A 89 -8.42 -15.06 -5.00
CA THR A 89 -8.64 -16.52 -5.04
C THR A 89 -8.90 -17.07 -6.45
N THR A 90 -9.27 -16.19 -7.39
CA THR A 90 -9.54 -16.50 -8.80
C THR A 90 -8.37 -16.22 -9.72
N ALA A 91 -7.26 -15.69 -9.19
CA ALA A 91 -6.09 -15.31 -9.99
C ALA A 91 -5.32 -16.55 -10.50
N ASN A 92 -4.61 -16.37 -11.61
CA ASN A 92 -3.66 -17.38 -12.08
C ASN A 92 -2.50 -17.52 -11.08
N ALA A 93 -1.93 -18.72 -10.97
CA ALA A 93 -0.87 -19.02 -10.01
C ALA A 93 0.41 -18.17 -10.19
N ASP A 94 0.65 -17.66 -11.40
CA ASP A 94 1.80 -16.80 -11.74
C ASP A 94 1.54 -15.30 -11.51
N ALA A 95 0.30 -14.90 -11.24
CA ALA A 95 -0.05 -13.49 -11.09
C ALA A 95 0.72 -12.76 -9.97
N PRO A 96 1.00 -13.36 -8.80
CA PRO A 96 1.85 -12.75 -7.79
C PRO A 96 3.26 -12.43 -8.27
N LEU A 97 3.86 -13.31 -9.09
CA LEU A 97 5.20 -13.08 -9.65
C LEU A 97 5.18 -11.87 -10.60
N ARG A 98 4.17 -11.81 -11.47
CA ARG A 98 3.97 -10.66 -12.39
C ARG A 98 3.70 -9.36 -11.65
N TRP A 99 3.03 -9.40 -10.50
CA TRP A 99 2.84 -8.22 -9.66
C TRP A 99 4.17 -7.73 -9.07
N LEU A 100 5.06 -8.63 -8.62
CA LEU A 100 6.39 -8.25 -8.11
C LEU A 100 7.24 -7.56 -9.18
N GLU A 101 7.16 -7.99 -10.44
CA GLU A 101 7.81 -7.34 -11.57
C GLU A 101 7.28 -5.91 -11.81
N GLN A 102 5.96 -5.75 -11.79
CA GLN A 102 5.32 -4.44 -11.91
C GLN A 102 5.64 -3.53 -10.73
N PHE A 103 5.70 -4.09 -9.52
CA PHE A 103 6.06 -3.37 -8.30
C PHE A 103 7.50 -2.83 -8.37
N ALA A 104 8.45 -3.58 -8.93
CA ALA A 104 9.80 -3.09 -9.14
C ALA A 104 9.84 -1.83 -10.01
N ALA A 105 9.05 -1.79 -11.09
CA ALA A 105 8.93 -0.60 -11.94
C ALA A 105 8.21 0.56 -11.24
N ALA A 106 7.16 0.27 -10.47
CA ALA A 106 6.41 1.28 -9.70
C ALA A 106 7.29 1.96 -8.65
N ARG A 107 8.17 1.21 -7.96
CA ARG A 107 9.11 1.78 -6.97
C ARG A 107 10.01 2.86 -7.56
N THR A 108 10.47 2.70 -8.80
CA THR A 108 11.26 3.72 -9.50
C THR A 108 10.42 4.99 -9.72
N ARG A 109 9.19 4.85 -10.26
CA ARG A 109 8.28 5.99 -10.47
C ARG A 109 7.93 6.72 -9.18
N LEU A 110 7.64 5.97 -8.12
CA LEU A 110 7.37 6.53 -6.79
C LEU A 110 8.58 7.33 -6.28
N SER A 111 9.78 6.76 -6.39
CA SER A 111 11.01 7.46 -5.97
C SER A 111 11.26 8.73 -6.78
N ASP A 112 11.01 8.69 -8.08
CA ASP A 112 11.12 9.85 -8.96
C ASP A 112 10.07 10.92 -8.60
N CYS A 113 8.83 10.53 -8.30
CA CYS A 113 7.80 11.45 -7.81
C CYS A 113 8.26 12.14 -6.53
N VAL A 114 8.68 11.38 -5.52
CA VAL A 114 9.14 11.92 -4.23
C VAL A 114 10.32 12.89 -4.41
N ALA A 115 11.28 12.55 -5.28
CA ALA A 115 12.41 13.40 -5.60
C ALA A 115 11.98 14.73 -6.24
N ARG A 116 10.97 14.71 -7.13
CA ARG A 116 10.41 15.92 -7.75
C ARG A 116 9.57 16.75 -6.78
N SER A 117 8.80 16.11 -5.90
CA SER A 117 7.90 16.79 -4.97
C SER A 117 8.64 17.62 -3.92
N GLY A 118 9.93 17.35 -3.68
CA GLY A 118 10.75 18.13 -2.75
C GLY A 118 10.31 18.02 -1.27
N CYS A 119 9.47 17.03 -0.93
CA CYS A 119 8.92 16.81 0.42
C CYS A 119 10.06 16.67 1.44
N ARG A 120 10.36 17.72 2.22
CA ARG A 120 11.40 17.68 3.26
C ARG A 120 10.78 17.22 4.57
N PRO A 121 11.37 16.25 5.30
CA PRO A 121 10.84 15.75 6.56
C PRO A 121 10.56 16.82 7.64
N ALA A 122 11.20 17.99 7.55
CA ALA A 122 11.06 19.09 8.50
C ALA A 122 9.87 20.03 8.20
N GLU A 123 9.28 19.98 7.00
CA GLU A 123 8.26 20.96 6.57
C GLU A 123 6.82 20.50 6.84
N HIS A 124 6.62 19.22 7.20
CA HIS A 124 5.29 18.67 7.45
C HIS A 124 4.98 18.70 8.94
N ARG A 125 4.47 19.85 9.40
CA ARG A 125 3.81 19.96 10.69
C ARG A 125 2.53 19.12 10.62
N THR A 126 2.47 18.09 11.46
CA THR A 126 1.28 17.25 11.69
C THR A 126 0.04 18.14 11.77
N ARG A 127 -0.93 17.87 10.90
CA ARG A 127 -2.25 18.50 10.97
C ARG A 127 -2.88 17.99 12.28
N GLY A 128 -2.94 18.86 13.27
CA GLY A 128 -3.58 18.61 14.57
C GLY A 128 -5.09 18.75 14.51
#